data_AF-A0A485A1Y7-F1
#
_entry.id   AF-A0A485A1Y7-F1
#
_cell.length_a   1.000
_cell.length_b   1.000
_cell.length_c   1.000
_cell.angle_alpha   90.00
_cell.angle_beta   90.00
_cell.angle_gamma   90.00
#
_symmetry.space_group_name_H-M   'P 1'
#
loop_
_entity.id
_entity.type
_entity.pdbx_description
1 polymer ?
#
loop_
_entity_poly.entity_id
_entity_poly.type
_entity_poly.pdbx_seq_one_letter_code
_entity_poly.pdbx_strand_id
1 'polypeptide(L)'
;MKALHAVQALGLNDGWIGAGFVRDAVWDHLHGYGPRPLSGDVDVVWFEPKNCDSVLDSAMEEKLSRQSPLFNWSVKNQARMHQRNNHEPYRSTADALLYWPETATAVAVRISSSTLIEIVAPYGLDDLFALRSSGNAII
;
A
#
# COMPACT_ATOMS: atom_id res chain seq x y z
N MET A 1 -9.08 1.92 10.22
CA MET A 1 -8.19 2.22 11.37
C MET A 1 -7.40 1.03 11.90
N LYS A 2 -8.00 -0.15 12.21
CA LYS A 2 -7.24 -1.30 12.77
C LYS A 2 -6.02 -1.71 11.93
N ALA A 3 -6.18 -1.82 10.60
CA ALA A 3 -5.07 -2.18 9.72
C ALA A 3 -3.90 -1.19 9.79
N LEU A 4 -4.21 0.11 9.77
CA LEU A 4 -3.20 1.17 9.82
C LEU A 4 -2.40 1.15 11.12
N HIS A 5 -3.06 0.91 12.26
CA HIS A 5 -2.36 0.78 13.54
C HIS A 5 -1.48 -0.47 13.60
N ALA A 6 -1.92 -1.60 13.02
CA ALA A 6 -1.10 -2.81 12.97
C ALA A 6 0.20 -2.58 12.17
N VAL A 7 0.09 -1.93 11.00
CA VAL A 7 1.27 -1.58 10.19
C VAL A 7 2.15 -0.54 10.87
N GLN A 8 1.57 0.49 11.50
CA GLN A 8 2.32 1.46 12.30
C GLN A 8 3.15 0.79 13.40
N ALA A 9 2.57 -0.20 14.09
CA ALA A 9 3.24 -0.93 15.17
C ALA A 9 4.42 -1.82 14.70
N LEU A 10 4.59 -2.03 13.39
CA LEU A 10 5.77 -2.68 12.85
C LEU A 10 7.01 -1.78 12.88
N GLY A 11 6.84 -0.45 12.91
CA GLY A 11 7.96 0.49 12.91
C GLY A 11 8.79 0.47 11.62
N LEU A 12 8.14 0.27 10.47
CA LEU A 12 8.81 0.28 9.16
C LEU A 12 9.24 1.70 8.79
N ASN A 13 10.46 1.86 8.28
CA ASN A 13 11.04 3.17 7.92
C ASN A 13 10.17 3.95 6.92
N ASP A 14 9.68 3.26 5.90
CA ASP A 14 8.85 3.83 4.84
C ASP A 14 7.63 2.93 4.57
N GLY A 15 6.91 2.51 5.61
CA GLY A 15 5.78 1.57 5.50
C GLY A 15 4.43 2.23 5.27
N TRP A 16 3.65 1.69 4.33
CA TRP A 16 2.35 2.21 3.90
C TRP A 16 1.37 1.08 3.59
N ILE A 17 0.07 1.36 3.68
CA ILE A 17 -1.01 0.52 3.15
C ILE A 17 -1.53 1.16 1.86
N GLY A 18 -1.64 0.43 0.76
CA GLY A 18 -2.05 1.01 -0.53
C GLY A 18 -3.03 0.17 -1.34
N ALA A 19 -3.01 0.40 -2.65
CA ALA A 19 -3.60 -0.44 -3.69
C ALA A 19 -5.13 -0.51 -3.65
N GLY A 20 -5.66 -1.68 -4.00
CA GLY A 20 -7.08 -1.98 -3.99
C GLY A 20 -7.71 -1.71 -2.63
N PHE A 21 -7.01 -1.97 -1.52
CA PHE A 21 -7.55 -1.74 -0.19
C PHE A 21 -7.93 -0.27 0.06
N VAL A 22 -7.07 0.68 -0.34
CA VAL A 22 -7.37 2.11 -0.21
C VAL A 22 -8.41 2.54 -1.24
N ARG A 23 -8.26 2.10 -2.49
CA ARG A 23 -9.19 2.43 -3.57
C ARG A 23 -10.62 2.02 -3.21
N ASP A 24 -10.79 0.77 -2.80
CA ASP A 24 -12.09 0.17 -2.50
C ASP A 24 -12.72 0.89 -1.31
N ALA A 25 -11.96 1.22 -0.26
CA ALA A 25 -12.50 1.99 0.86
C ALA A 25 -13.04 3.37 0.45
N VAL A 26 -12.35 4.06 -0.46
CA VAL A 26 -12.79 5.37 -0.98
C VAL A 26 -13.98 5.21 -1.91
N TRP A 27 -13.95 4.24 -2.82
CA TRP A 27 -15.04 4.00 -3.76
C TRP A 27 -16.30 3.54 -3.06
N ASP A 28 -16.18 2.70 -2.03
CA ASP A 28 -17.30 2.28 -1.19
C ASP A 28 -18.00 3.49 -0.58
N HIS A 29 -17.22 4.42 -0.03
CA HIS A 29 -17.73 5.67 0.51
C HIS A 29 -18.41 6.54 -0.55
N LEU A 30 -17.77 6.73 -1.71
CA LEU A 30 -18.29 7.59 -2.78
C LEU A 30 -19.57 7.04 -3.43
N HIS A 31 -19.74 5.72 -3.49
CA HIS A 31 -20.97 5.08 -3.96
C HIS A 31 -22.07 5.04 -2.88
N GLY A 32 -21.79 5.50 -1.66
CA GLY A 32 -22.73 5.44 -0.54
C GLY A 32 -22.95 4.02 -0.01
N TYR A 33 -22.03 3.09 -0.29
CA TYR A 33 -22.09 1.76 0.30
C TYR A 33 -21.74 1.85 1.79
N GLY A 34 -22.51 1.11 2.60
CA GLY A 34 -22.17 0.91 4.01
C GLY A 34 -20.89 0.08 4.17
N PRO A 35 -20.41 -0.14 5.40
CA PRO A 35 -19.25 -0.97 5.66
C PRO A 35 -19.41 -2.35 5.02
N ARG A 36 -18.58 -2.66 4.02
CA ARG A 36 -18.55 -3.96 3.36
C ARG A 36 -17.54 -4.90 4.01
N PRO A 37 -17.75 -6.22 3.90
CA PRO A 37 -16.70 -7.16 4.21
C PRO A 37 -15.45 -6.81 3.44
N LEU A 38 -14.30 -6.89 4.10
CA LEU A 38 -13.02 -6.74 3.43
C LEU A 38 -12.89 -7.86 2.39
N SER A 39 -12.62 -7.46 1.15
CA SER A 39 -12.36 -8.37 0.05
C SER A 39 -10.97 -8.10 -0.49
N GLY A 40 -10.24 -9.16 -0.84
CA GLY A 40 -8.87 -9.04 -1.32
C GLY A 40 -7.82 -8.97 -0.21
N ASP A 41 -6.59 -8.74 -0.63
CA ASP A 41 -5.43 -8.53 0.20
C ASP A 41 -5.28 -7.07 0.66
N VAL A 42 -4.58 -6.90 1.78
CA VAL A 42 -4.13 -5.60 2.28
C VAL A 42 -2.66 -5.47 1.92
N ASP A 43 -2.40 -4.73 0.85
CA ASP A 43 -1.06 -4.44 0.38
C ASP A 43 -0.35 -3.49 1.34
N VAL A 44 0.70 -4.01 1.96
CA VAL A 44 1.65 -3.28 2.79
C VAL A 44 2.96 -3.14 2.01
N VAL A 45 3.26 -1.92 1.60
CA VAL A 45 4.49 -1.61 0.89
C VAL A 45 5.44 -0.87 1.80
N TRP A 46 6.72 -1.22 1.71
CA TRP A 46 7.76 -0.54 2.46
C TRP A 46 9.04 -0.43 1.65
N PHE A 47 9.96 0.47 2.04
CA PHE A 47 11.21 0.66 1.33
C PHE A 47 12.40 0.63 2.30
N GLU A 48 13.28 -0.35 2.10
CA GLU A 48 14.59 -0.43 2.77
C GLU A 48 15.63 -1.04 1.82
N PRO A 49 16.50 -0.23 1.20
CA PRO A 49 17.46 -0.71 0.22
C PRO A 49 18.65 -1.45 0.85
N LYS A 50 18.89 -1.29 2.16
CA LYS A 50 19.96 -2.02 2.84
C LYS A 50 19.56 -3.46 3.18
N ASN A 51 18.28 -3.80 3.10
CA ASN A 51 17.77 -5.09 3.52
C ASN A 51 16.64 -5.59 2.61
N CYS A 52 17.03 -6.18 1.49
CA CYS A 52 16.13 -6.64 0.44
C CYS A 52 15.70 -8.11 0.57
N ASP A 53 15.97 -8.78 1.70
CA ASP A 53 15.62 -10.20 1.86
C ASP A 53 14.09 -10.38 1.98
N SER A 54 13.52 -11.25 1.13
CA SER A 54 12.10 -11.61 1.19
C SER A 54 11.70 -12.29 2.50
N VAL A 55 12.64 -12.85 3.26
CA VAL A 55 12.36 -13.43 4.59
C VAL A 55 11.78 -12.38 5.54
N LEU A 56 12.20 -11.11 5.43
CA LEU A 56 11.63 -10.04 6.26
C LEU A 56 10.21 -9.70 5.88
N ASP A 57 9.91 -9.66 4.58
CA ASP A 57 8.54 -9.49 4.09
C ASP A 57 7.62 -10.54 4.72
N SER A 58 8.02 -11.82 4.65
CA SER A 58 7.24 -12.93 5.22
C SER A 58 7.14 -12.90 6.75
N ALA A 59 8.21 -12.49 7.45
CA ALA A 59 8.17 -12.35 8.90
C ALA A 59 7.20 -11.22 9.34
N MET A 60 7.13 -10.13 8.58
CA MET A 60 6.18 -9.04 8.81
C MET A 60 4.74 -9.48 8.50
N GLU A 61 4.51 -10.20 7.39
CA GLU A 61 3.22 -10.80 7.05
C GLU A 61 2.71 -11.71 8.18
N GLU A 62 3.57 -12.59 8.71
CA GLU A 62 3.22 -13.49 9.81
C GLU A 62 2.89 -12.71 11.09
N LYS A 63 3.69 -11.68 11.42
CA LYS A 63 3.45 -10.83 12.59
C LYS A 63 2.10 -10.10 12.48
N LEU A 64 1.80 -9.52 11.33
CA LEU A 64 0.52 -8.85 11.07
C LEU A 64 -0.65 -9.83 11.13
N SER A 65 -0.48 -11.02 10.53
CA SER A 65 -1.51 -12.07 10.53
C SER A 65 -1.84 -12.55 11.95
N ARG A 66 -0.84 -12.67 12.82
CA ARG A 66 -1.07 -12.99 14.25
C ARG A 66 -1.76 -11.87 15.01
N GLN A 67 -1.38 -10.62 14.76
CA GLN A 67 -1.93 -9.46 15.47
C GLN A 67 -3.33 -9.07 14.99
N SER A 68 -3.62 -9.30 13.72
CA SER A 68 -4.86 -8.88 13.06
C SER A 68 -5.24 -9.89 11.98
N PRO A 69 -5.74 -11.07 12.37
CA PRO A 69 -6.06 -12.17 11.45
C PRO A 69 -7.27 -11.91 10.55
N LEU A 70 -7.98 -10.80 10.77
CA LEU A 70 -9.11 -10.38 9.95
C LEU A 70 -8.69 -9.86 8.57
N PHE A 71 -7.42 -9.55 8.36
CA PHE A 71 -6.90 -9.03 7.11
C PHE A 71 -6.01 -10.09 6.44
N ASN A 72 -6.12 -10.20 5.13
CA ASN A 72 -5.22 -10.99 4.32
C ASN A 72 -4.02 -10.13 3.92
N TRP A 73 -2.91 -10.22 4.67
CA TRP A 73 -1.77 -9.31 4.49
C TRP A 73 -0.86 -9.71 3.34
N SER A 74 -0.44 -8.73 2.53
CA SER A 74 0.61 -8.87 1.50
C SER A 74 1.68 -7.82 1.78
N VAL A 75 2.83 -8.19 2.32
CA VAL A 75 3.92 -7.26 2.63
C VAL A 75 5.01 -7.38 1.58
N LYS A 76 5.47 -6.27 1.00
CA LYS A 76 6.50 -6.26 -0.04
C LYS A 76 7.47 -5.09 0.12
N ASN A 77 8.76 -5.39 0.25
CA ASN A 77 9.81 -4.39 0.17
C ASN A 77 10.00 -3.93 -1.28
N GLN A 78 9.62 -2.69 -1.56
CA GLN A 78 9.72 -2.06 -2.86
C GLN A 78 11.17 -1.94 -3.33
N ALA A 79 12.14 -1.87 -2.43
CA ALA A 79 13.56 -1.84 -2.80
C ALA A 79 14.00 -3.09 -3.59
N ARG A 80 13.30 -4.23 -3.46
CA ARG A 80 13.54 -5.44 -4.27
C ARG A 80 12.62 -5.57 -5.48
N MET A 81 11.42 -4.97 -5.45
CA MET A 81 10.37 -5.24 -6.45
C MET A 81 10.73 -4.79 -7.86
N HIS A 82 11.62 -3.81 -8.02
CA HIS A 82 12.13 -3.41 -9.34
C HIS A 82 12.75 -4.60 -10.11
N GLN A 83 13.46 -5.51 -9.42
CA GLN A 83 14.11 -6.67 -10.05
C GLN A 83 13.08 -7.66 -10.61
N ARG A 84 12.00 -7.89 -9.86
CA ARG A 84 10.92 -8.78 -10.27
C ARG A 84 10.16 -8.23 -11.48
N ASN A 85 10.02 -6.90 -11.53
CA ASN A 85 9.25 -6.21 -12.56
C ASN A 85 10.11 -5.76 -13.76
N ASN A 86 11.42 -6.01 -13.74
CA ASN A 86 12.37 -5.54 -14.75
C ASN A 86 12.34 -4.00 -14.93
N HIS A 87 12.29 -3.28 -13.81
CA HIS A 87 12.34 -1.82 -13.75
C HIS A 87 13.69 -1.34 -13.23
N GLU A 88 13.98 -0.06 -13.43
CA GLU A 88 15.08 0.62 -12.74
C GLU A 88 14.86 0.61 -11.21
N PRO A 89 15.93 0.61 -10.40
CA PRO A 89 15.82 0.63 -8.95
C PRO A 89 15.01 1.83 -8.44
N TYR A 90 13.96 1.54 -7.67
CA TYR A 90 13.15 2.57 -7.04
C TYR A 90 13.93 3.29 -5.95
N ARG A 91 13.56 4.56 -5.71
CA ARG A 91 14.22 5.45 -4.73
C ARG A 91 13.47 5.56 -3.40
N SER A 92 12.19 5.24 -3.39
CA SER A 92 11.29 5.28 -2.23
C SER A 92 10.02 4.48 -2.53
N THR A 93 9.12 4.35 -1.54
CA THR A 93 7.78 3.83 -1.81
C THR A 93 7.00 4.73 -2.76
N ALA A 94 7.10 6.06 -2.63
CA ALA A 94 6.44 7.01 -3.53
C ALA A 94 6.89 6.82 -4.99
N ASP A 95 8.19 6.58 -5.19
CA ASP A 95 8.77 6.30 -6.51
C ASP A 95 8.31 4.93 -7.04
N ALA A 96 8.22 3.90 -6.18
CA ALA A 96 7.72 2.59 -6.57
C ALA A 96 6.24 2.61 -7.02
N LEU A 97 5.42 3.47 -6.39
CA LEU A 97 4.00 3.65 -6.76
C LEU A 97 3.83 4.23 -8.19
N LEU A 98 4.83 4.92 -8.73
CA LEU A 98 4.84 5.37 -10.14
C LEU A 98 4.90 4.20 -11.14
N TYR A 99 5.14 2.97 -10.69
CA TYR A 99 5.21 1.79 -11.54
C TYR A 99 4.01 0.85 -11.35
N TRP A 100 2.96 1.32 -10.67
CA TRP A 100 1.75 0.54 -10.49
C TRP A 100 0.82 0.65 -11.70
N PRO A 101 0.09 -0.42 -12.05
CA PRO A 101 -0.62 -0.48 -13.34
C PRO A 101 -1.80 0.47 -13.47
N GLU A 102 -2.40 0.89 -12.36
CA GLU A 102 -3.56 1.79 -12.37
C GLU A 102 -3.29 3.01 -11.48
N THR A 103 -3.57 4.21 -11.99
CA THR A 103 -3.35 5.47 -11.25
C THR A 103 -4.22 5.57 -9.99
N ALA A 104 -5.45 5.05 -10.05
CA ALA A 104 -6.36 5.03 -8.90
C ALA A 104 -5.96 4.05 -7.80
N THR A 105 -5.08 3.08 -8.09
CA THR A 105 -4.51 2.19 -7.08
C THR A 105 -3.13 2.65 -6.62
N ALA A 106 -2.44 3.51 -7.39
CA ALA A 106 -1.17 4.15 -7.03
C ALA A 106 -1.31 5.22 -5.92
N VAL A 107 -1.98 4.85 -4.83
CA VAL A 107 -2.21 5.64 -3.63
C VAL A 107 -1.93 4.78 -2.42
N ALA A 108 -1.22 5.32 -1.44
CA ALA A 108 -0.98 4.65 -0.18
C ALA A 108 -1.16 5.60 1.01
N VAL A 109 -1.52 5.05 2.16
CA VAL A 109 -1.83 5.76 3.39
C VAL A 109 -1.14 5.13 4.58
N ARG A 110 -0.77 5.94 5.58
CA ARG A 110 -0.22 5.46 6.86
C ARG A 110 -0.65 6.35 8.00
N ILE A 111 -0.44 5.89 9.23
CA ILE A 111 -0.56 6.73 10.42
C ILE A 111 0.85 7.18 10.84
N SER A 112 1.05 8.49 10.95
CA SER A 112 2.29 9.10 11.41
C SER A 112 2.50 8.89 12.92
N SER A 113 3.69 9.23 13.42
CA SER A 113 3.96 9.24 14.87
C SER A 113 3.05 10.20 15.65
N SER A 114 2.54 11.24 15.00
CA SER A 114 1.62 12.23 15.57
C SER A 114 0.14 11.85 15.40
N THR A 115 -0.15 10.56 15.13
CA THR A 115 -1.50 10.00 14.91
C THR A 115 -2.30 10.60 13.76
N LEU A 116 -1.65 11.36 12.87
CA LEU A 116 -2.26 11.89 11.66
C LEU A 116 -2.21 10.85 10.54
N ILE A 117 -3.19 10.91 9.63
CA ILE A 117 -3.15 10.12 8.41
C ILE A 117 -2.30 10.87 7.39
N GLU A 118 -1.29 10.20 6.87
CA GLU A 118 -0.49 10.65 5.75
C GLU A 118 -0.90 9.88 4.49
N ILE A 119 -0.82 10.57 3.35
CA ILE A 119 -1.20 10.04 2.04
C ILE A 119 -0.03 10.28 1.09
N VAL A 120 0.31 9.26 0.30
CA VAL A 120 1.19 9.38 -0.86
C VAL A 120 0.39 9.00 -2.11
N ALA A 121 0.40 9.88 -3.10
CA ALA A 121 -0.36 9.74 -4.34
C ALA A 121 0.41 10.43 -5.48
N PRO A 122 1.43 9.76 -6.08
CA PRO A 122 2.31 10.40 -7.06
C PRO A 122 1.58 10.89 -8.34
N TYR A 123 0.43 10.31 -8.68
CA TYR A 123 -0.43 10.77 -9.78
C TYR A 123 -1.53 11.74 -9.35
N GLY A 124 -1.54 12.16 -8.08
CA GLY A 124 -2.67 12.86 -7.48
C GLY A 124 -3.83 11.91 -7.14
N LEU A 125 -4.96 12.49 -6.72
CA LEU A 125 -6.14 11.75 -6.25
C LEU A 125 -7.34 11.83 -7.21
N ASP A 126 -7.17 12.51 -8.35
CA ASP A 126 -8.29 12.83 -9.25
C ASP A 126 -8.95 11.58 -9.83
N ASP A 127 -8.16 10.60 -10.27
CA ASP A 127 -8.70 9.34 -10.79
C ASP A 127 -9.38 8.50 -9.70
N LEU A 128 -8.81 8.51 -8.49
CA LEU A 128 -9.39 7.83 -7.34
C LEU A 128 -10.77 8.44 -7.00
N PHE A 129 -10.85 9.77 -6.89
CA PHE A 129 -12.10 10.45 -6.51
C PHE A 129 -13.14 10.52 -7.63
N ALA A 130 -12.71 10.45 -8.88
CA ALA A 130 -13.62 10.42 -10.02
C ALA A 130 -14.07 9.00 -10.42
N LEU A 131 -13.72 7.98 -9.62
CA LEU A 131 -14.09 6.57 -9.88
C LEU A 131 -13.57 6.07 -11.24
N ARG A 132 -12.36 6.49 -11.63
CA ARG A 132 -11.73 6.10 -12.90
C ARG A 132 -10.59 5.12 -12.66
N SER A 133 -10.58 4.04 -13.42
CA SER A 133 -9.40 3.17 -13.57
C SER A 133 -8.71 3.57 -14.87
N SER A 134 -7.65 4.36 -14.75
CA SER A 134 -6.77 4.73 -15.87
C SER A 134 -5.50 3.89 -15.79
N GLY A 135 -5.08 3.34 -16.93
CA GLY A 135 -3.80 2.67 -17.03
C GLY A 135 -2.64 3.64 -16.82
N ASN A 136 -1.59 3.18 -16.15
CA ASN A 136 -0.36 3.94 -16.00
C ASN A 136 0.46 3.90 -17.29
N ALA A 137 0.76 5.08 -17.84
CA ALA A 137 1.52 5.22 -19.09
C ALA A 137 3.04 4.98 -18.93
N ILE A 138 3.55 4.82 -17.71
CA ILE A 138 4.97 4.57 -17.43
C ILE A 138 5.36 3.10 -17.62
N ILE A 139 4.38 2.17 -17.54
CA ILE A 139 4.61 0.72 -17.63
C ILE A 139 3.92 0.06 -18.82
#